data_AF-A0A382IEV3-F1
#
_entry.id   AF-A0A382IEV3-F1
#
_cell.length_a   1.000
_cell.length_b   1.000
_cell.length_c   1.000
_cell.angle_alpha   90.00
_cell.angle_beta   90.00
_cell.angle_gamma   90.00
#
_symmetry.space_group_name_H-M   'P 1'
#
loop_
_entity.id
_entity.type
_entity.pdbx_description
1 polymer ?
#
loop_
_entity_poly.entity_id
_entity_poly.type
_entity_poly.pdbx_seq_one_letter_code
_entity_poly.pdbx_strand_id
1 'polypeptide(L)'
;VLHLVRVTEPAFGIPEEMATTSDKRIMNTVFRFRWFLFVMIFAGFINIGHSEQFIVEDGKAKAEIVLSVKPARAAEFGAQELQTYLEKISGARIKIVTEPTAG
;
A
#
# COMPACT_ATOMS: atom_id res chain seq x y z
N VAL A 1 -50.00 59.85 21.43
CA VAL A 1 -49.11 58.79 21.98
C VAL A 1 -48.18 58.36 20.85
N LEU A 2 -46.87 58.59 21.04
CA LEU A 2 -45.68 58.17 20.26
C LEU A 2 -45.72 58.27 18.71
N HIS A 3 -45.04 59.22 18.06
CA HIS A 3 -43.59 59.36 17.78
C HIS A 3 -43.00 58.40 16.73
N LEU A 4 -42.40 59.02 15.69
CA LEU A 4 -41.25 58.57 14.87
C LEU A 4 -41.60 57.49 13.81
N VAL A 5 -41.20 57.56 12.53
CA VAL A 5 -39.87 57.82 11.97
C VAL A 5 -39.99 58.17 10.47
N ARG A 6 -39.38 59.30 10.10
CA ARG A 6 -38.52 59.60 8.93
C ARG A 6 -38.87 59.04 7.53
N VAL A 7 -39.18 59.99 6.64
CA VAL A 7 -39.01 60.00 5.18
C VAL A 7 -37.54 59.77 4.77
N THR A 8 -37.21 58.83 3.86
CA THR A 8 -36.08 58.83 2.89
C THR A 8 -36.17 57.60 1.96
N GLU A 9 -36.66 57.71 0.72
CA GLU A 9 -35.92 57.66 -0.57
C GLU A 9 -35.86 56.27 -1.27
N PRO A 10 -36.00 56.21 -2.61
CA PRO A 10 -36.02 54.97 -3.38
C PRO A 10 -34.59 54.44 -3.63
N ALA A 11 -34.21 53.39 -2.91
CA ALA A 11 -32.99 52.66 -3.22
C ALA A 11 -33.21 51.80 -4.49
N PHE A 12 -32.83 52.35 -5.64
CA PHE A 12 -32.45 51.57 -6.81
C PHE A 12 -31.36 50.57 -6.37
N GLY A 13 -31.79 49.36 -6.01
CA GLY A 13 -30.92 48.31 -5.55
C GLY A 13 -30.00 47.87 -6.68
N ILE A 14 -28.73 48.23 -6.60
CA ILE A 14 -27.69 47.48 -7.28
C ILE A 14 -27.60 46.12 -6.56
N PRO A 15 -27.88 44.99 -7.21
CA PRO A 15 -27.81 43.70 -6.55
C PRO A 15 -26.34 43.40 -6.16
N GLU A 16 -26.14 43.12 -4.89
CA GLU A 16 -24.90 42.69 -4.23
C GLU A 16 -24.49 41.25 -4.65
N GLU A 17 -24.77 40.87 -5.90
CA GLU A 17 -24.65 39.49 -6.40
C GLU A 17 -23.72 39.39 -7.61
N MET A 18 -22.57 40.06 -7.57
CA MET A 18 -21.60 40.06 -8.67
C MET A 18 -20.16 39.73 -8.24
N ALA A 19 -19.95 39.08 -7.08
CA ALA A 19 -18.58 38.89 -6.57
C ALA A 19 -18.22 37.55 -5.91
N THR A 20 -19.02 36.47 -5.98
CA THR A 20 -18.68 35.25 -5.19
C THR A 20 -18.67 33.90 -5.92
N THR A 21 -19.13 33.82 -7.17
CA THR A 21 -19.24 32.52 -7.88
C THR A 21 -18.01 32.16 -8.73
N SER A 22 -17.28 33.17 -9.23
CA SER A 22 -16.08 32.95 -10.08
C SER A 22 -14.89 32.42 -9.28
N ASP A 23 -14.68 32.96 -8.08
CA ASP A 23 -13.55 32.64 -7.20
C ASP A 23 -13.57 31.19 -6.68
N LYS A 24 -14.76 30.68 -6.33
CA LYS A 24 -14.95 29.32 -5.80
C LYS A 24 -14.63 28.23 -6.84
N ARG A 25 -14.88 28.49 -8.13
CA ARG A 25 -14.59 27.55 -9.23
C ARG A 25 -13.08 27.41 -9.48
N ILE A 26 -12.35 28.52 -9.44
CA ILE A 26 -10.90 28.56 -9.59
C ILE A 26 -10.23 27.89 -8.38
N MET A 27 -10.70 28.21 -7.18
CA MET A 27 -10.15 27.66 -5.93
C MET A 27 -10.29 26.13 -5.85
N ASN A 28 -11.43 25.55 -6.27
CA ASN A 28 -11.60 24.09 -6.30
C ASN A 28 -10.73 23.43 -7.39
N THR A 29 -10.51 24.10 -8.53
CA THR A 29 -9.68 23.57 -9.61
C THR A 29 -8.21 23.52 -9.22
N VAL A 30 -7.70 24.59 -8.60
CA VAL A 30 -6.33 24.65 -8.07
C VAL A 30 -6.16 23.70 -6.88
N PHE A 31 -7.16 23.60 -6.00
CA PHE A 31 -7.13 22.68 -4.87
C PHE A 31 -7.10 21.21 -5.33
N ARG A 32 -7.93 20.83 -6.30
CA ARG A 32 -7.94 19.49 -6.90
C ARG A 32 -6.65 19.19 -7.65
N PHE A 33 -6.13 20.14 -8.40
CA PHE A 33 -4.87 19.99 -9.13
C PHE A 33 -3.68 19.83 -8.18
N ARG A 34 -3.63 20.64 -7.11
CA ARG A 34 -2.56 20.57 -6.10
C ARG A 34 -2.66 19.30 -5.25
N TRP A 35 -3.87 18.86 -4.92
CA TRP A 35 -4.12 17.56 -4.30
C TRP A 35 -3.66 16.41 -5.19
N PHE A 36 -3.95 16.48 -6.49
CA PHE A 36 -3.52 15.47 -7.46
C PHE A 36 -2.00 15.43 -7.61
N LEU A 37 -1.33 16.58 -7.70
CA LEU A 37 0.13 16.68 -7.70
C LEU A 37 0.74 16.15 -6.41
N PHE A 38 0.12 16.43 -5.26
CA PHE A 38 0.55 15.91 -3.97
C PHE A 38 0.46 14.38 -3.93
N VAL A 39 -0.65 13.79 -4.39
CA VAL A 39 -0.82 12.33 -4.49
C VAL A 39 0.19 11.71 -5.46
N MET A 40 0.47 12.32 -6.61
CA MET A 40 1.45 11.81 -7.58
C MET A 40 2.87 11.82 -7.05
N ILE A 41 3.27 12.89 -6.33
CA ILE A 41 4.59 12.96 -5.68
C ILE A 41 4.70 11.90 -4.58
N PHE A 42 3.63 11.71 -3.79
CA PHE A 42 3.62 10.73 -2.69
C PHE A 42 3.56 9.28 -3.18
N ALA A 43 2.87 9.02 -4.31
CA ALA A 43 2.78 7.69 -4.92
C ALA A 43 4.14 7.15 -5.41
N GLY A 44 5.09 8.03 -5.77
CA GLY A 44 6.44 7.65 -6.21
C GLY A 44 7.33 7.10 -5.10
N PHE A 45 6.94 7.19 -3.82
CA PHE A 45 7.71 6.70 -2.66
C PHE A 45 7.29 5.31 -2.18
N ILE A 46 6.47 4.58 -2.94
CA ILE A 46 6.18 3.17 -2.63
C ILE A 46 7.41 2.33 -3.02
N ASN A 47 8.40 2.24 -2.13
CA ASN A 47 9.43 1.21 -2.24
C ASN A 47 8.80 -0.14 -1.89
N ILE A 48 8.41 -0.90 -2.91
CA ILE A 48 8.08 -2.31 -2.74
C ILE A 48 9.41 -3.02 -2.50
N GLY A 49 9.82 -3.13 -1.23
CA GLY A 49 10.95 -3.94 -0.85
C GLY A 49 10.70 -5.38 -1.29
N HIS A 50 11.42 -5.85 -2.30
CA HIS A 50 11.39 -7.24 -2.69
C HIS A 50 12.26 -8.02 -1.70
N SER A 51 11.63 -8.68 -0.72
CA SER A 51 12.34 -9.63 0.13
C SER A 51 12.67 -10.84 -0.72
N GLU A 52 13.90 -10.92 -1.23
CA GLU A 52 14.38 -12.14 -1.89
C GLU A 52 14.34 -13.28 -0.87
N GLN A 53 13.51 -14.29 -1.18
CA GLN A 53 13.40 -15.49 -0.36
C GLN A 53 14.43 -16.51 -0.85
N PHE A 54 15.47 -16.72 -0.05
CA PHE A 54 16.50 -17.71 -0.36
C PHE A 54 16.21 -19.04 0.31
N ILE A 55 16.33 -20.12 -0.46
CA ILE A 55 16.33 -21.49 0.08
C ILE A 55 17.72 -21.79 0.68
N VAL A 56 18.76 -21.36 -0.03
CA VAL A 56 20.17 -21.43 0.39
C VAL A 56 20.83 -20.11 0.03
N GLU A 57 21.55 -19.52 0.97
CA GLU A 57 22.29 -18.27 0.80
C GLU A 57 23.72 -18.49 1.32
N ASP A 58 24.73 -18.15 0.53
CA ASP A 58 26.15 -18.35 0.85
C ASP A 58 26.51 -19.78 1.29
N GLY A 59 25.90 -20.79 0.65
CA GLY A 59 26.10 -22.20 0.99
C GLY A 59 25.51 -22.61 2.36
N LYS A 60 24.63 -21.79 2.94
CA LYS A 60 23.91 -22.08 4.18
C LYS A 60 22.43 -22.23 3.91
N ALA A 61 21.84 -23.33 4.40
CA ALA A 61 20.40 -23.54 4.33
C ALA A 61 19.67 -22.43 5.12
N LYS A 62 18.76 -21.72 4.46
CA LYS A 62 17.91 -20.67 5.05
C LYS A 62 16.44 -21.10 5.14
N ALA A 63 16.08 -22.19 4.48
CA ALA A 63 14.75 -22.78 4.53
C ALA A 63 14.79 -24.22 5.05
N GLU A 64 13.60 -24.77 5.33
CA GLU A 64 13.38 -26.15 5.76
C GLU A 64 12.27 -26.77 4.90
N ILE A 65 12.36 -28.07 4.65
CA ILE A 65 11.29 -28.83 3.99
C ILE A 65 10.36 -29.34 5.09
N VAL A 66 9.15 -28.78 5.16
CA VAL A 66 8.16 -29.17 6.18
C VAL A 66 7.23 -30.22 5.60
N LEU A 67 7.18 -31.39 6.23
CA LEU A 67 6.23 -32.46 5.95
C LEU A 67 5.18 -32.54 7.07
N SER A 68 4.00 -33.05 6.78
CA SER A 68 3.04 -33.40 7.84
C SER A 68 3.56 -34.56 8.70
N VAL A 69 3.06 -34.72 9.93
CA VAL A 69 3.38 -35.85 10.83
C VAL A 69 3.12 -37.23 10.19
N LYS A 70 2.14 -37.34 9.29
CA LYS A 70 1.83 -38.56 8.51
C LYS A 70 1.78 -38.24 7.02
N PRO A 71 2.94 -38.06 6.37
CA PRO A 71 2.99 -37.71 4.96
C PRO A 71 2.62 -38.91 4.09
N ALA A 72 2.10 -38.64 2.89
CA ALA A 72 1.96 -39.69 1.87
C ALA A 72 3.35 -40.14 1.39
N ARG A 73 3.50 -41.40 1.01
CA ARG A 73 4.79 -41.95 0.54
C ARG A 73 5.40 -41.17 -0.63
N ALA A 74 4.57 -40.63 -1.51
CA ALA A 74 5.01 -39.76 -2.60
C ALA A 74 5.59 -38.42 -2.11
N ALA A 75 5.05 -37.86 -1.02
CA ALA A 75 5.55 -36.62 -0.41
C ALA A 75 6.89 -36.85 0.31
N GLU A 76 7.05 -37.98 1.00
CA GLU A 76 8.35 -38.37 1.58
C GLU A 76 9.42 -38.51 0.50
N PHE A 77 9.10 -39.23 -0.59
CA PHE A 77 10.01 -39.39 -1.72
C PHE A 77 10.35 -38.05 -2.37
N GLY A 78 9.35 -37.22 -2.63
CA GLY A 78 9.56 -35.88 -3.20
C GLY A 78 10.43 -34.98 -2.33
N ALA A 79 10.27 -35.03 -1.00
CA ALA A 79 11.11 -34.28 -0.07
C ALA A 79 12.58 -34.75 -0.09
N GLN A 80 12.80 -36.07 -0.17
CA GLN A 80 14.15 -36.64 -0.24
C GLN A 80 14.85 -36.31 -1.56
N GLU A 81 14.13 -36.39 -2.68
CA GLU A 81 14.65 -35.99 -4.00
C GLU A 81 14.98 -34.49 -4.01
N LEU A 82 14.06 -33.65 -3.54
CA LEU A 82 14.28 -32.21 -3.46
C LEU A 82 15.50 -31.86 -2.61
N GLN A 83 15.63 -32.46 -1.42
CA GLN A 83 16.80 -32.29 -0.56
C GLN A 83 18.09 -32.70 -1.28
N THR A 84 18.08 -33.84 -1.96
CA THR A 84 19.23 -34.35 -2.71
C THR A 84 19.67 -33.40 -3.81
N TYR A 85 18.71 -32.86 -4.59
CA TYR A 85 19.04 -31.93 -5.66
C TYR A 85 19.46 -30.55 -5.12
N LEU A 86 18.84 -30.05 -4.06
CA LEU A 86 19.25 -28.80 -3.44
C LEU A 86 20.66 -28.90 -2.87
N GLU A 87 21.01 -30.02 -2.23
CA GLU A 87 22.37 -30.28 -1.75
C GLU A 87 23.37 -30.32 -2.91
N LYS A 88 23.04 -30.97 -4.03
CA LYS A 88 23.90 -31.02 -5.23
C LYS A 88 24.08 -29.65 -5.88
N ILE A 89 23.04 -28.82 -5.94
CA ILE A 89 23.06 -27.52 -6.61
C ILE A 89 23.77 -26.47 -5.75
N SER A 90 23.51 -26.48 -4.44
CA SER A 90 23.90 -25.39 -3.55
C SER A 90 25.05 -25.74 -2.59
N GLY A 91 25.39 -27.02 -2.46
CA GLY A 91 26.35 -27.52 -1.46
C GLY A 91 25.80 -27.54 -0.03
N ALA A 92 24.59 -27.04 0.21
CA ALA A 92 23.97 -26.98 1.52
C ALA A 92 22.87 -28.03 1.66
N ARG A 93 22.92 -28.80 2.75
CA ARG A 93 21.87 -29.77 3.06
C ARG A 93 20.74 -29.12 3.86
N ILE A 94 19.55 -29.13 3.28
CA ILE A 94 18.33 -28.58 3.90
C ILE A 94 17.64 -29.64 4.76
N LYS A 95 17.14 -29.27 5.95
CA LYS A 95 16.48 -30.22 6.85
C LYS A 95 15.06 -30.53 6.39
N ILE A 96 14.65 -31.78 6.59
CA ILE A 96 13.24 -32.19 6.49
C ILE A 96 12.71 -32.29 7.91
N VAL A 97 11.66 -31.54 8.22
CA VAL A 97 11.07 -31.40 9.57
C VAL A 97 9.57 -31.60 9.51
N THR A 98 8.94 -31.92 10.65
CA THR A 98 7.48 -32.02 10.74
C THR A 98 6.81 -30.72 11.19
N GLU A 99 7.59 -29.81 11.76
CA GLU A 99 7.17 -28.50 12.25
C GLU A 99 8.26 -27.47 11.89
N PRO A 100 7.91 -26.22 11.52
CA PRO A 100 8.90 -25.19 11.23
C PRO A 100 9.75 -24.85 12.47
N THR A 101 11.07 -24.82 12.33
CA THR A 101 11.96 -24.45 13.44
C THR A 101 12.10 -22.92 13.57
N ALA A 102 11.90 -22.19 12.48
CA ALA A 102 11.93 -20.73 12.48
C ALA A 102 10.56 -20.16 12.87
N GLY A 103 10.51 -19.48 14.01
CA GLY A 103 9.38 -18.65 14.47
C GLY A 103 9.63 -17.18 14.19
#